data_AF-A0A0D2MIB3-F1
#
_entry.id   AF-A0A0D2MIB3-F1
#
_cell.length_a   1.000
_cell.length_b   1.000
_cell.length_c   1.000
_cell.angle_alpha   90.00
_cell.angle_beta   90.00
_cell.angle_gamma   90.00
#
_symmetry.space_group_name_H-M   'P 1'
#
loop_
_entity.id
_entity.type
_entity.pdbx_description
1 polymer ?
#
loop_
_entity_poly.entity_id
_entity_poly.type
_entity_poly.pdbx_seq_one_letter_code
_entity_poly.pdbx_strand_id
1 'polypeptide(L)'
;MSGNKESVISEKTLGIGFGCTVVTSYSPVINSADYATFDAFMEKLQATWDAEWAATMNADPAGLDPLVLSGAAAEEPYPAALKISQLLWTALAGALLVATTALSWRALVAATAVLGPQAHQPVLALLVAWFGASMVYCWDSSPPKPRAATAGATKGGAAAGGRAVVAEARAAGGAGANGLHNRKGSS
;
A
#
# COMPACT_ATOMS: atom_id res chain seq x y z
N MET A 1 19.86 -7.50 -3.69
CA MET A 1 18.93 -7.21 -2.58
C MET A 1 17.66 -6.63 -3.18
N SER A 2 16.49 -6.78 -2.58
CA SER A 2 15.18 -6.47 -3.23
C SER A 2 14.51 -5.20 -2.71
N GLY A 3 15.27 -4.10 -2.53
CA GLY A 3 14.73 -2.81 -2.07
C GLY A 3 13.93 -2.89 -0.76
N ASN A 4 14.22 -3.89 0.08
CA ASN A 4 13.45 -4.26 1.28
C ASN A 4 11.97 -4.61 1.05
N LYS A 5 11.52 -4.85 -0.19
CA LYS A 5 10.11 -5.18 -0.51
C LYS A 5 9.69 -6.53 0.09
N GLU A 6 10.61 -7.48 0.15
CA GLU A 6 10.43 -8.78 0.79
C GLU A 6 10.22 -8.69 2.30
N SER A 7 10.55 -7.58 2.95
CA SER A 7 10.26 -7.42 4.39
C SER A 7 8.81 -7.03 4.66
N VAL A 8 8.11 -6.50 3.65
CA VAL A 8 6.70 -6.07 3.78
C VAL A 8 5.77 -7.26 3.56
N ILE A 9 5.99 -8.01 2.50
CA ILE A 9 5.27 -9.25 2.19
C ILE A 9 6.31 -10.27 1.76
N SER A 10 6.49 -11.32 2.55
CA SER A 10 7.27 -12.47 2.15
C SER A 10 6.38 -13.69 2.14
N GLU A 11 6.14 -14.23 0.94
CA GLU A 11 5.49 -15.51 0.78
C GLU A 11 6.31 -16.64 1.41
N LYS A 12 7.65 -16.54 1.33
CA LYS A 12 8.58 -17.54 1.91
C LYS A 12 8.47 -17.66 3.43
N THR A 13 8.17 -16.55 4.12
CA THR A 13 8.01 -16.56 5.58
C THR A 13 6.55 -16.48 6.01
N LEU A 14 5.60 -16.51 5.07
CA LEU A 14 4.15 -16.35 5.32
C LEU A 14 3.85 -15.21 6.30
N GLY A 15 4.48 -14.06 6.08
CA GLY A 15 4.49 -12.96 7.04
C GLY A 15 4.32 -11.60 6.39
N ILE A 16 3.69 -10.69 7.13
CA ILE A 16 3.51 -9.29 6.76
C ILE A 16 4.24 -8.43 7.80
N GLY A 17 5.14 -7.56 7.33
CA GLY A 17 5.89 -6.60 8.15
C GLY A 17 5.31 -5.19 8.04
N PHE A 18 4.93 -4.60 9.17
CA PHE A 18 4.49 -3.20 9.25
C PHE A 18 5.63 -2.30 9.73
N GLY A 19 5.64 -1.03 9.31
CA GLY A 19 6.66 -0.05 9.71
C GLY A 19 8.03 -0.25 9.06
N CYS A 20 8.10 -1.02 7.98
CA CYS A 20 9.34 -1.23 7.23
C CYS A 20 9.60 -0.09 6.24
N THR A 21 10.84 0.39 6.17
CA THR A 21 11.27 1.30 5.10
C THR A 21 11.47 0.52 3.81
N VAL A 22 10.76 0.91 2.75
CA VAL A 22 10.89 0.33 1.41
C VAL A 22 11.55 1.35 0.51
N VAL A 23 12.46 0.86 -0.35
CA VAL A 23 13.05 1.71 -1.38
C VAL A 23 12.13 1.78 -2.59
N THR A 24 11.86 3.00 -3.05
CA THR A 24 11.14 3.28 -4.29
C THR A 24 11.93 4.28 -5.12
N SER A 25 11.83 4.19 -6.44
CA SER A 25 12.30 5.20 -7.36
C SER A 25 11.16 5.66 -8.27
N TYR A 26 11.33 6.83 -8.88
CA TYR A 26 10.35 7.43 -9.78
C TYR A 26 11.08 7.89 -11.04
N SER A 27 10.58 7.49 -12.20
CA SER A 27 11.06 8.05 -13.45
C SER A 27 10.46 9.46 -13.66
N PRO A 28 11.16 10.35 -14.39
CA PRO A 28 10.53 11.50 -15.01
C PRO A 28 9.34 11.08 -15.89
N VAL A 29 8.39 11.99 -16.09
CA VAL A 29 7.26 11.76 -17.00
C VAL A 29 7.79 11.63 -18.43
N ILE A 30 7.50 10.49 -19.07
CA ILE A 30 7.79 10.27 -20.50
C ILE A 30 6.49 10.50 -21.26
N ASN A 31 6.45 11.55 -22.09
CA ASN A 31 5.27 11.86 -22.90
C ASN A 31 5.40 11.23 -24.29
N SER A 32 4.40 10.46 -24.71
CA SER A 32 4.40 9.80 -26.03
C SER A 32 4.40 10.79 -27.20
N ALA A 33 3.92 12.02 -27.00
CA ALA A 33 3.91 13.07 -28.02
C ALA A 33 5.32 13.52 -28.44
N ASP A 34 6.34 13.26 -27.62
CA ASP A 34 7.72 13.66 -27.89
C ASP A 34 8.46 12.69 -28.84
N TYR A 35 7.81 11.58 -29.25
CA TYR A 35 8.43 10.51 -30.06
C TYR A 35 7.73 10.40 -31.41
N ALA A 36 8.53 10.34 -32.48
CA ALA A 36 8.02 10.25 -33.85
C ALA A 36 7.35 8.90 -34.19
N THR A 37 7.71 7.84 -33.46
CA THR A 37 7.16 6.49 -33.63
C THR A 37 6.87 5.83 -32.29
N PHE A 38 5.93 4.89 -32.30
CA PHE A 38 5.61 4.07 -31.13
C PHE A 38 6.82 3.26 -30.64
N ASP A 39 7.61 2.69 -31.56
CA ASP A 39 8.78 1.90 -31.20
C ASP A 39 9.84 2.72 -30.46
N ALA A 40 10.08 3.97 -30.87
CA ALA A 40 11.01 4.87 -30.19
C ALA A 40 10.52 5.25 -28.78
N PHE A 41 9.21 5.43 -28.60
CA PHE A 41 8.62 5.63 -27.29
C PHE A 41 8.80 4.40 -26.40
N MET A 42 8.49 3.21 -26.91
CA MET A 42 8.59 1.96 -26.16
C MET A 42 10.03 1.62 -25.78
N GLU A 43 10.98 1.81 -26.69
CA GLU A 43 12.40 1.62 -26.41
C GLU A 43 12.87 2.55 -25.28
N LYS A 44 12.46 3.82 -25.32
CA LYS A 44 12.80 4.77 -24.27
C LYS A 44 12.14 4.41 -22.93
N LEU A 45 10.87 4.02 -22.95
CA LEU A 45 10.13 3.59 -21.76
C LEU A 45 10.79 2.39 -21.10
N GLN A 46 11.15 1.36 -21.90
CA GLN A 46 11.82 0.16 -21.41
C GLN A 46 13.20 0.48 -20.83
N ALA A 47 14.01 1.28 -21.55
CA ALA A 47 15.32 1.68 -21.06
C ALA A 47 15.25 2.47 -19.74
N THR A 48 14.27 3.36 -19.60
CA THR A 48 14.04 4.08 -18.34
C THR A 48 13.55 3.15 -17.24
N TRP A 49 12.64 2.23 -17.54
CA TRP A 49 12.18 1.23 -16.58
C TRP A 49 13.33 0.37 -16.05
N ASP A 50 14.18 -0.15 -16.93
CA ASP A 50 15.31 -1.00 -16.55
C ASP A 50 16.33 -0.25 -15.69
N ALA A 51 16.60 1.02 -16.01
CA ALA A 51 17.47 1.87 -15.22
C ALA A 51 16.92 2.13 -13.81
N GLU A 52 15.64 2.50 -13.70
CA GLU A 52 14.98 2.76 -12.42
C GLU A 52 14.82 1.49 -11.58
N TRP A 53 14.55 0.36 -12.23
CA TRP A 53 14.48 -0.94 -11.57
C TRP A 53 15.84 -1.34 -10.99
N ALA A 54 16.90 -1.21 -11.77
CA ALA A 54 18.26 -1.46 -11.29
C ALA A 54 18.66 -0.51 -10.16
N ALA A 55 18.28 0.77 -10.24
CA ALA A 55 18.52 1.75 -9.19
C ALA A 55 17.81 1.37 -7.88
N THR A 56 16.52 1.01 -7.95
CA THR A 56 15.72 0.61 -6.77
C THR A 56 16.26 -0.67 -6.14
N MET A 57 16.58 -1.69 -6.95
CA MET A 57 17.01 -2.99 -6.42
C MET A 57 18.39 -2.94 -5.78
N ASN A 58 19.28 -2.05 -6.24
CA ASN A 58 20.63 -1.94 -5.71
C ASN A 58 20.81 -0.83 -4.66
N ALA A 59 19.75 -0.07 -4.36
CA ALA A 59 19.81 1.01 -3.39
C ALA A 59 19.85 0.49 -1.94
N ASP A 60 20.66 1.16 -1.12
CA ASP A 60 20.76 0.91 0.32
C ASP A 60 19.70 1.74 1.08
N PRO A 61 18.74 1.09 1.77
CA PRO A 61 17.69 1.79 2.51
C PRO A 61 18.21 2.65 3.68
N ALA A 62 19.41 2.40 4.21
CA ALA A 62 19.93 3.11 5.38
C ALA A 62 20.33 4.57 5.12
N GLY A 63 20.55 4.95 3.86
CA GLY A 63 21.03 6.27 3.47
C GLY A 63 20.03 7.11 2.65
N LEU A 64 18.79 6.65 2.49
CA LEU A 64 17.78 7.34 1.71
C LEU A 64 16.93 8.24 2.60
N ASP A 65 16.68 9.45 2.12
CA ASP A 65 15.73 10.36 2.76
C ASP A 65 14.33 9.70 2.78
N PRO A 66 13.59 9.82 3.89
CA PRO A 66 12.21 9.38 3.93
C PRO A 66 11.43 10.01 2.79
N LEU A 67 10.60 9.20 2.12
CA LEU A 67 9.73 9.71 1.08
C LEU A 67 8.74 10.68 1.72
N VAL A 68 9.05 11.97 1.64
CA VAL A 68 8.10 13.03 1.95
C VAL A 68 7.16 13.08 0.76
N LEU A 69 5.90 12.68 0.97
CA LEU A 69 4.81 12.93 0.02
C LEU A 69 4.62 14.46 -0.07
N SER A 70 5.50 15.14 -0.79
CA SER A 70 5.40 16.58 -1.04
C SER A 70 4.37 16.80 -2.14
N GLY A 71 3.21 17.33 -1.77
CA GLY A 71 2.19 17.79 -2.71
C GLY A 71 1.11 16.75 -3.04
N ALA A 72 -0.14 17.23 -3.01
CA ALA A 72 -1.38 16.57 -3.45
C ALA A 72 -1.96 15.45 -2.57
N ALA A 73 -1.22 14.41 -2.18
CA ALA A 73 -1.86 13.23 -1.55
C ALA A 73 -2.33 13.45 -0.10
N ALA A 74 -1.69 14.35 0.65
CA ALA A 74 -2.08 14.66 2.03
C ALA A 74 -3.24 15.68 2.12
N GLU A 75 -3.54 16.39 1.03
CA GLU A 75 -4.46 17.53 1.04
C GLU A 75 -5.56 17.46 -0.04
N GLU A 76 -5.57 16.50 -0.95
CA GLU A 76 -6.74 16.31 -1.81
C GLU A 76 -7.87 15.66 -1.00
N PRO A 77 -8.93 16.41 -0.64
CA PRO A 77 -10.06 15.81 0.04
C PRO A 77 -10.66 14.75 -0.87
N TYR A 78 -10.68 13.49 -0.42
CA TYR A 78 -11.34 12.40 -1.11
C TYR A 78 -12.68 12.87 -1.72
N PRO A 79 -12.96 12.56 -3.01
CA PRO A 79 -14.20 12.94 -3.66
C PRO A 79 -15.41 12.61 -2.77
N ALA A 80 -16.32 13.57 -2.60
CA ALA A 80 -17.47 13.40 -1.72
C ALA A 80 -18.29 12.14 -2.06
N ALA A 81 -18.34 11.76 -3.34
CA ALA A 81 -18.97 10.54 -3.81
C ALA A 81 -18.41 9.26 -3.16
N LEU A 82 -17.08 9.17 -2.99
CA LEU A 82 -16.44 8.02 -2.34
C LEU A 82 -16.75 7.97 -0.85
N LYS A 83 -16.75 9.13 -0.17
CA LYS A 83 -17.12 9.22 1.25
C LYS A 83 -18.56 8.79 1.48
N ILE A 84 -19.49 9.24 0.62
CA ILE A 84 -20.90 8.87 0.69
C ILE A 84 -21.07 7.37 0.40
N SER A 85 -20.40 6.84 -0.61
CA SER A 85 -20.44 5.40 -0.92
C SER A 85 -19.95 4.56 0.24
N GLN A 86 -18.82 4.92 0.85
CA GLN A 86 -18.28 4.22 2.01
C GLN A 86 -19.24 4.26 3.21
N LEU A 87 -19.86 5.42 3.47
CA LEU A 87 -20.88 5.56 4.52
C LEU A 87 -22.10 4.66 4.26
N LEU A 88 -22.59 4.61 3.02
CA LEU A 88 -23.72 3.76 2.65
C LEU A 88 -23.41 2.27 2.85
N TRP A 89 -22.24 1.81 2.40
CA TRP A 89 -21.82 0.42 2.59
C TRP A 89 -21.62 0.06 4.06
N THR A 90 -21.05 0.97 4.84
CA THR A 90 -20.87 0.78 6.29
C THR A 90 -22.23 0.73 7.01
N ALA A 91 -23.15 1.62 6.65
CA ALA A 91 -24.51 1.63 7.20
C ALA A 91 -25.29 0.38 6.81
N LEU A 92 -25.18 -0.08 5.56
CA LEU A 92 -25.81 -1.31 5.09
C LEU A 92 -25.24 -2.54 5.82
N ALA A 93 -23.92 -2.63 5.96
CA ALA A 93 -23.29 -3.71 6.70
C ALA A 93 -23.73 -3.73 8.17
N GLY A 94 -23.81 -2.55 8.81
CA GLY A 94 -24.34 -2.42 10.17
C GLY A 94 -25.80 -2.84 10.27
N ALA A 95 -26.65 -2.40 9.34
CA ALA A 95 -28.06 -2.79 9.31
C ALA A 95 -28.25 -4.30 9.09
N LEU A 96 -27.47 -4.91 8.19
CA LEU A 96 -27.48 -6.35 7.98
C LEU A 96 -27.03 -7.11 9.23
N LEU A 97 -25.96 -6.65 9.91
CA LEU A 97 -25.50 -7.27 11.15
C LEU A 97 -26.56 -7.22 12.25
N VAL A 98 -27.24 -6.07 12.41
CA VAL A 98 -28.33 -5.93 13.38
C VAL A 98 -29.50 -6.86 13.01
N ALA A 99 -29.88 -6.90 11.73
CA ALA A 99 -30.96 -7.75 11.24
C ALA A 99 -30.66 -9.24 11.44
N THR A 100 -29.46 -9.71 11.08
CA THR A 100 -29.06 -11.10 11.27
C THR A 100 -29.03 -11.46 12.75
N THR A 101 -28.49 -10.59 13.60
CA THR A 101 -28.44 -10.82 15.05
C THR A 101 -29.85 -10.90 15.65
N ALA A 102 -30.74 -10.00 15.25
CA ALA A 102 -32.14 -10.01 15.70
C ALA A 102 -32.89 -11.26 15.23
N LEU A 103 -32.69 -11.69 13.97
CA LEU A 103 -33.29 -12.90 13.43
C LEU A 103 -32.76 -14.16 14.14
N SER A 104 -31.45 -14.26 14.35
CA SER A 104 -30.83 -15.34 15.11
C SER A 104 -31.37 -15.41 16.53
N TRP A 105 -31.52 -14.27 17.21
CA TRP A 105 -32.13 -14.23 18.55
C TRP A 105 -33.58 -14.71 18.54
N ARG A 106 -34.40 -14.24 17.59
CA ARG A 106 -35.80 -14.67 17.48
C ARG A 106 -35.91 -16.17 17.16
N ALA A 107 -35.04 -16.70 16.30
CA ALA A 107 -34.96 -18.11 15.99
C ALA A 107 -34.58 -18.95 17.22
N LEU A 108 -33.61 -18.49 18.03
CA LEU A 108 -33.23 -19.13 19.28
C LEU A 108 -34.41 -19.16 20.28
N VAL A 109 -35.08 -18.03 20.48
CA VAL A 109 -36.25 -17.95 21.37
C VAL A 109 -37.36 -18.89 20.89
N ALA A 110 -37.68 -18.89 19.60
CA ALA A 110 -38.67 -19.78 19.02
C ALA A 110 -38.30 -21.27 19.19
N ALA A 111 -37.03 -21.64 18.94
CA ALA A 111 -36.54 -23.00 19.14
C ALA A 111 -36.67 -23.45 20.60
N THR A 112 -36.33 -22.58 21.55
CA THR A 112 -36.51 -22.91 22.98
C THR A 112 -37.97 -23.02 23.40
N ALA A 113 -38.88 -22.29 22.75
CA ALA A 113 -40.31 -22.40 23.01
C ALA A 113 -40.88 -23.74 22.52
N VAL A 114 -40.41 -24.26 21.38
CA VAL A 114 -40.85 -25.56 20.82
C VAL A 114 -40.30 -26.74 21.64
N LEU A 115 -39.05 -26.67 22.10
CA LEU A 115 -38.39 -27.77 22.80
C LEU A 115 -38.72 -27.82 24.31
N GLY A 116 -39.42 -26.81 24.82
CA GLY A 116 -39.86 -26.73 26.22
C GLY A 116 -38.76 -26.33 27.21
N PRO A 117 -39.11 -26.20 28.50
CA PRO A 117 -38.26 -25.55 29.50
C PRO A 117 -36.95 -26.29 29.85
N GLN A 118 -36.77 -27.53 29.39
CA GLN A 118 -35.52 -28.26 29.63
C GLN A 118 -34.47 -28.02 28.54
N ALA A 119 -34.84 -27.43 27.41
CA ALA A 119 -33.95 -27.21 26.28
C ALA A 119 -32.98 -26.03 26.45
N HIS A 120 -33.17 -25.19 27.48
CA HIS A 120 -32.32 -24.03 27.72
C HIS A 120 -30.87 -24.42 28.09
N GLN A 121 -30.71 -25.52 28.84
CA GLN A 121 -29.41 -25.99 29.34
C GLN A 121 -28.45 -26.39 28.21
N PRO A 122 -28.83 -27.27 27.25
CA PRO A 122 -27.92 -27.64 26.15
C PRO A 122 -27.64 -26.47 25.21
N VAL A 123 -28.61 -25.56 24.98
CA VAL A 123 -28.41 -24.37 24.13
C VAL A 123 -27.39 -23.41 24.75
N LEU A 124 -27.49 -23.15 26.05
CA LEU A 124 -26.51 -22.33 26.78
C LEU A 124 -25.13 -22.99 26.79
N ALA A 125 -25.06 -24.29 27.04
CA ALA A 125 -23.80 -25.03 27.02
C ALA A 125 -23.10 -24.93 25.65
N LEU A 126 -23.87 -25.08 24.55
CA LEU A 126 -23.35 -24.94 23.19
C LEU A 126 -22.83 -23.52 22.92
N LEU A 127 -23.58 -22.49 23.32
CA LEU A 127 -23.18 -21.09 23.13
C LEU A 127 -21.92 -20.74 23.92
N VAL A 128 -21.82 -21.19 25.18
CA VAL A 128 -20.63 -20.99 26.01
C VAL A 128 -19.43 -21.73 25.43
N ALA A 129 -19.60 -22.99 24.99
CA ALA A 129 -18.55 -23.76 24.34
C ALA A 129 -18.07 -23.09 23.04
N TRP A 130 -19.00 -22.61 22.21
CA TRP A 130 -18.69 -21.90 20.98
C TRP A 130 -17.96 -20.58 21.24
N PHE A 131 -18.42 -19.80 22.22
CA PHE A 131 -17.76 -18.55 22.61
C PHE A 131 -16.36 -18.80 23.17
N GLY A 132 -16.19 -19.81 24.02
CA GLY A 132 -14.89 -20.23 24.52
C GLY A 132 -13.94 -20.65 23.41
N ALA A 133 -14.40 -21.47 22.47
CA ALA A 133 -13.62 -21.87 21.29
C ALA A 133 -13.22 -20.67 20.43
N SER A 134 -14.12 -19.71 20.25
CA SER A 134 -13.87 -18.49 19.48
C SER A 134 -12.81 -17.61 20.14
N MET A 135 -12.87 -17.47 21.47
CA MET A 135 -11.87 -16.74 22.25
C MET A 135 -10.49 -17.41 22.20
N VAL A 136 -10.43 -18.75 22.30
CA VAL A 136 -9.18 -19.50 22.17
C VAL A 136 -8.58 -19.32 20.77
N TYR A 137 -9.40 -19.40 19.73
CA TYR A 137 -8.97 -19.15 18.35
C TYR A 137 -8.39 -17.74 18.16
N CYS A 138 -9.08 -16.72 18.68
CA CYS A 138 -8.59 -15.34 18.64
C CYS A 138 -7.32 -15.12 19.47
N TRP A 139 -7.17 -15.84 20.59
CA TRP A 139 -6.00 -15.74 21.46
C TRP A 139 -4.75 -16.38 20.83
N ASP A 140 -4.91 -17.56 20.24
CA ASP A 140 -3.83 -18.26 19.55
C ASP A 140 -3.40 -17.53 18.26
N SER A 141 -4.33 -16.74 17.69
CA SER A 141 -4.06 -15.79 16.60
C SER A 141 -3.33 -14.52 17.08
N SER A 142 -2.32 -14.68 17.94
CA SER A 142 -1.46 -13.56 18.34
C SER A 142 -0.84 -12.93 17.09
N PRO A 143 -0.94 -11.59 16.90
CA PRO A 143 -0.33 -10.94 15.75
C PRO A 143 1.18 -11.24 15.75
N PRO A 144 1.81 -11.40 14.57
CA PRO A 144 3.24 -11.64 14.49
C PRO A 144 3.95 -10.53 15.27
N LYS A 145 4.77 -10.92 16.26
CA LYS A 145 5.51 -9.97 17.10
C LYS A 145 6.26 -9.01 16.17
N PRO A 146 6.11 -7.68 16.32
CA PRO A 146 6.90 -6.74 15.53
C PRO A 146 8.37 -7.06 15.78
N ARG A 147 9.10 -7.45 14.72
CA ARG A 147 10.55 -7.59 14.83
C ARG A 147 11.08 -6.21 15.20
N ALA A 148 11.67 -6.12 16.40
CA ALA A 148 12.33 -4.91 16.83
C ALA A 148 13.29 -4.49 15.71
N ALA A 149 13.06 -3.29 15.15
CA ALA A 149 14.02 -2.66 14.28
C ALA A 149 15.35 -2.69 15.03
N THR A 150 16.36 -3.35 14.44
CA THR A 150 17.70 -3.42 15.01
C THR A 150 18.23 -1.99 15.13
N ALA A 151 18.09 -1.42 16.33
CA ALA A 151 18.77 -0.21 16.75
C ALA A 151 20.26 -0.53 16.85
N GLY A 152 20.94 -0.47 15.71
CA GLY A 152 22.32 -0.93 15.59
C GLY A 152 22.94 -0.57 14.26
N ALA A 153 22.92 0.71 13.89
CA ALA A 153 23.81 1.25 12.85
C ALA A 153 24.07 2.75 13.08
N THR A 154 24.44 3.13 14.31
CA THR A 154 25.19 4.37 14.50
C THR A 154 26.68 4.09 14.38
N LYS A 155 27.30 4.85 13.47
CA LYS A 155 28.73 5.16 13.28
C LYS A 155 29.49 4.35 12.21
N GLY A 156 29.75 5.02 11.09
CA GLY A 156 31.01 4.84 10.35
C GLY A 156 30.98 5.18 8.87
N GLY A 157 31.51 6.35 8.50
CA GLY A 157 32.34 6.47 7.29
C GLY A 157 31.66 6.85 5.97
N ALA A 158 31.81 8.13 5.62
CA ALA A 158 32.01 8.68 4.28
C ALA A 158 31.93 7.74 3.06
N ALA A 159 31.02 8.04 2.13
CA ALA A 159 31.22 7.78 0.70
C ALA A 159 30.49 8.84 -0.14
N ALA A 160 31.20 9.93 -0.40
CA ALA A 160 30.88 10.95 -1.38
C ALA A 160 31.00 10.41 -2.82
N GLY A 161 30.16 9.43 -3.21
CA GLY A 161 30.21 8.78 -4.52
C GLY A 161 28.98 8.96 -5.40
N GLY A 162 27.78 9.17 -4.83
CA GLY A 162 26.52 9.13 -5.60
C GLY A 162 26.12 10.41 -6.33
N ARG A 163 26.60 11.58 -5.89
CA ARG A 163 26.18 12.88 -6.46
C ARG A 163 26.85 13.25 -7.78
N ALA A 164 27.96 12.60 -8.15
CA ALA A 164 28.66 12.92 -9.39
C ALA A 164 27.92 12.39 -10.64
N VAL A 165 27.27 11.23 -10.55
CA VAL A 165 26.66 10.57 -11.72
C VAL A 165 25.37 11.26 -12.18
N VAL A 166 24.64 11.92 -11.27
CA VAL A 166 23.38 12.62 -11.60
C VAL A 166 23.64 14.02 -12.18
N ALA A 167 24.77 14.65 -11.86
CA ALA A 167 25.12 15.96 -12.40
C ALA A 167 25.52 15.88 -13.90
N GLU A 168 26.17 14.80 -14.32
CA GLU A 168 26.65 14.62 -15.69
C GLU A 168 25.50 14.34 -16.68
N ALA A 169 24.46 13.62 -16.24
CA ALA A 169 23.27 13.38 -17.06
C ALA A 169 22.45 14.66 -17.34
N ARG A 170 22.51 15.67 -16.45
CA ARG A 170 21.78 16.94 -16.63
C ARG A 170 22.49 17.91 -17.56
N ALA A 171 23.82 17.77 -17.73
CA ALA A 171 24.59 18.60 -18.66
C ALA A 171 24.42 18.18 -20.13
N ALA A 172 24.18 16.89 -20.40
CA ALA A 172 24.01 16.37 -21.76
C ALA A 172 22.64 16.67 -22.39
N GLY A 173 21.60 16.96 -21.60
CA GLY A 173 20.23 17.20 -22.10
C GLY A 173 19.86 18.66 -22.40
N GLY A 174 20.74 19.63 -22.11
CA GLY A 174 20.39 21.07 -22.12
C GLY A 174 20.65 21.83 -23.42
N ALA A 175 21.22 21.21 -24.47
CA ALA A 175 21.73 21.93 -25.65
C ALA A 175 20.73 22.06 -26.82
N GLY A 176 19.45 21.71 -26.66
CA GLY A 176 18.54 21.49 -27.79
C GLY A 176 17.21 22.25 -27.78
N ALA A 177 17.11 23.44 -27.19
CA ALA A 177 15.85 24.19 -27.19
C ALA A 177 16.06 25.71 -27.28
N ASN A 178 16.54 26.20 -28.42
CA ASN A 178 16.39 27.61 -28.79
C ASN A 178 16.46 27.76 -30.32
N GLY A 179 15.30 27.73 -30.96
CA GLY A 179 15.18 28.09 -32.38
C GLY A 179 13.79 27.79 -32.92
N LEU A 180 13.17 28.82 -33.53
CA LEU A 180 11.93 28.81 -34.34
C LEU A 180 10.65 28.89 -33.48
N HIS A 181 9.71 29.82 -33.64
CA HIS A 181 9.42 30.75 -34.73
C HIS A 181 8.63 31.96 -34.19
N ASN A 182 9.16 33.16 -34.39
CA ASN A 182 8.41 34.41 -34.40
C ASN A 182 7.91 34.61 -35.85
N ARG A 183 6.59 34.56 -36.08
CA ARG A 183 5.99 35.02 -37.35
C ARG A 183 4.75 35.85 -37.06
N LYS A 184 4.97 37.18 -37.09
CA LYS A 184 3.95 38.22 -37.30
C LYS A 184 3.35 38.10 -38.72
N GLY A 185 2.08 38.49 -38.84
CA GLY A 185 1.40 38.87 -40.09
C GLY A 185 -0.11 38.92 -39.82
N SER A 186 -0.71 40.06 -39.49
CA SER A 186 -1.24 41.08 -40.41
C SER A 186 -2.25 40.53 -41.42
N SER A 187 -3.54 40.67 -41.10
CA SER A 187 -4.57 41.35 -41.89
C SER A 187 -5.80 41.56 -41.01
#